data_AF-A0A133V6L6-F1
#
_entry.id   AF-A0A133V6L6-F1
#
_cell.length_a   1.000
_cell.length_b   1.000
_cell.length_c   1.000
_cell.angle_alpha   90.00
_cell.angle_beta   90.00
_cell.angle_gamma   90.00
#
_symmetry.space_group_name_H-M   'P 1'
#
loop_
_entity.id
_entity.type
_entity.pdbx_description
1 polymer ?
#
loop_
_entity_poly.entity_id
_entity_poly.type
_entity_poly.pdbx_seq_one_letter_code
_entity_poly.pdbx_strand_id
1 'polypeptide(L)'
;MNKFELATEKNITKAISEAFAKSFDEYTKSDVIVVGGGPSGLTASKELSENGVKVLLLEANNYLGGGFWLGGYLMNKVTFRPPAQKILDELKVPYESVAG
;
A
#
# COMPACT_ATOMS: atom_id res chain seq x y z
N MET A 1 -24.72 5.68 -21.53
CA MET A 1 -23.38 6.25 -21.27
C MET A 1 -22.37 5.40 -22.00
N ASN A 2 -21.74 5.93 -23.06
CA ASN A 2 -20.70 5.22 -23.80
C ASN A 2 -19.43 5.23 -22.94
N LYS A 3 -18.90 4.05 -22.61
CA LYS A 3 -17.82 3.85 -21.62
C LYS A 3 -16.43 4.28 -22.07
N PHE A 4 -16.28 4.90 -23.23
CA PHE A 4 -15.00 5.31 -23.80
C PHE A 4 -15.19 6.64 -24.52
N GLU A 5 -14.81 7.73 -23.85
CA GLU A 5 -14.64 9.03 -24.50
C GLU A 5 -13.36 9.00 -25.35
N LEU A 6 -13.34 9.78 -26.43
CA LEU A 6 -12.16 9.91 -27.29
C LEU A 6 -11.04 10.64 -26.54
N ALA A 7 -10.06 9.87 -26.03
CA ALA A 7 -8.80 10.40 -25.53
C ALA A 7 -7.71 10.22 -26.60
N THR A 8 -6.88 11.25 -26.82
CA THR A 8 -5.69 11.14 -27.67
C THR A 8 -4.49 10.67 -26.85
N GLU A 9 -3.52 10.01 -27.49
CA GLU A 9 -2.25 9.58 -26.87
C GLU A 9 -1.51 10.75 -26.23
N LYS A 10 -1.60 11.93 -26.85
CA LYS A 10 -1.09 13.20 -26.30
C LYS A 10 -1.75 13.54 -24.97
N ASN A 11 -3.08 13.47 -24.89
CA ASN A 11 -3.81 13.80 -23.66
C ASN A 11 -3.49 12.81 -22.53
N ILE A 12 -3.39 11.52 -22.84
CA ILE A 12 -3.03 10.47 -21.87
C ILE A 12 -1.61 10.71 -21.32
N THR A 13 -0.63 10.89 -22.20
CA THR A 13 0.77 11.12 -21.81
C THR A 13 0.91 12.39 -20.97
N LYS A 14 0.22 13.46 -21.37
CA LYS A 14 0.20 14.73 -20.64
C LYS A 14 -0.39 14.55 -19.24
N ALA A 15 -1.53 13.88 -19.12
CA ALA A 15 -2.20 13.67 -17.83
C ALA A 15 -1.31 12.88 -16.84
N ILE A 16 -0.65 11.81 -17.30
CA ILE A 16 0.27 11.02 -16.47
C ILE A 16 1.45 11.89 -16.00
N SER A 17 2.07 12.62 -16.93
CA SER A 17 3.25 13.43 -16.64
C SER A 17 2.95 14.57 -15.66
N GLU A 18 1.83 15.27 -15.86
CA GLU A 18 1.41 16.37 -14.98
C GLU A 18 1.00 15.87 -13.60
N ALA A 19 0.27 14.75 -13.51
CA ALA A 19 -0.10 14.15 -12.24
C ALA A 19 1.13 13.70 -11.44
N PHE A 20 2.11 13.07 -12.10
CA PHE A 20 3.35 12.67 -11.45
C PHE A 20 4.16 13.86 -10.97
N ALA A 21 4.35 14.89 -11.81
CA ALA A 21 5.10 16.09 -11.45
C ALA A 21 4.48 16.79 -10.23
N LYS A 22 3.15 16.87 -10.17
CA LYS A 22 2.43 17.42 -9.01
C LYS A 22 2.69 16.60 -7.74
N SER A 23 2.54 15.29 -7.80
CA SER A 23 2.80 14.42 -6.64
C SER A 23 4.26 14.49 -6.20
N PHE A 24 5.19 14.52 -7.15
CA PHE A 24 6.62 14.64 -6.85
C PHE A 24 6.92 15.93 -6.10
N ASP A 25 6.43 17.07 -6.59
CA ASP A 25 6.56 18.37 -5.91
C ASP A 25 5.91 18.35 -4.52
N GLU A 26 4.69 17.82 -4.40
CA GLU A 26 3.98 17.69 -3.13
C GLU A 26 4.79 16.91 -2.10
N TYR A 27 5.41 15.79 -2.47
CA TYR A 27 6.18 14.94 -1.57
C TYR A 27 7.66 15.30 -1.45
N THR A 28 8.12 16.41 -2.04
CA THR A 28 9.44 16.99 -1.70
C THR A 28 9.56 17.35 -0.22
N LYS A 29 8.42 17.56 0.45
CA LYS A 29 8.31 17.77 1.88
C LYS A 29 7.25 16.85 2.49
N SER A 30 7.69 15.99 3.40
CA SER A 30 6.86 15.06 4.17
C SER A 30 7.21 15.16 5.65
N ASP A 31 6.25 14.82 6.52
CA ASP A 31 6.48 14.76 7.97
C ASP A 31 7.24 13.48 8.33
N VAL A 32 6.90 12.37 7.65
CA VAL A 32 7.54 11.06 7.82
C VAL A 32 7.80 10.41 6.47
N ILE A 33 8.98 9.79 6.33
CA ILE A 33 9.31 8.91 5.20
C ILE A 33 9.44 7.48 5.73
N VAL A 34 8.66 6.57 5.18
CA VAL A 34 8.73 5.12 5.47
C VAL A 34 9.44 4.43 4.32
N VAL A 35 10.52 3.72 4.60
CA VAL A 35 11.32 2.99 3.60
C VAL A 35 11.03 1.49 3.72
N GLY A 36 10.37 0.94 2.71
CA GLY A 36 9.93 -0.45 2.61
C GLY A 36 8.42 -0.59 2.72
N GLY A 37 7.78 -1.07 1.64
CA GLY A 37 6.36 -1.37 1.52
C GLY A 37 5.97 -2.77 1.99
N GLY A 38 6.69 -3.33 2.96
CA GLY A 38 6.34 -4.59 3.62
C GLY A 38 5.17 -4.44 4.60
N PRO A 39 4.76 -5.52 5.29
CA PRO A 39 3.61 -5.50 6.20
C PRO A 39 3.76 -4.46 7.30
N SER A 40 4.94 -4.36 7.93
CA SER A 40 5.20 -3.37 8.98
C SER A 40 5.19 -1.93 8.44
N GLY A 41 5.79 -1.68 7.28
CA GLY A 41 5.82 -0.37 6.66
C GLY A 41 4.43 0.12 6.25
N LEU A 42 3.63 -0.76 5.64
CA LEU A 42 2.24 -0.46 5.28
C LEU A 42 1.37 -0.20 6.51
N THR A 43 1.47 -1.02 7.55
CA THR A 43 0.74 -0.80 8.81
C THR A 43 1.13 0.53 9.46
N ALA A 44 2.43 0.84 9.54
CA ALA A 44 2.90 2.11 10.10
C ALA A 44 2.44 3.32 9.27
N SER A 45 2.54 3.25 7.95
CA SER A 45 2.08 4.31 7.05
C SER A 45 0.58 4.54 7.15
N LYS A 46 -0.23 3.48 7.24
CA LYS A 46 -1.69 3.57 7.45
C LYS A 46 -2.00 4.31 8.74
N GLU A 47 -1.46 3.83 9.87
CA GLU A 47 -1.73 4.41 11.19
C GLU A 47 -1.34 5.90 11.25
N LEU A 48 -0.14 6.24 10.77
CA LEU A 48 0.32 7.63 10.72
C LEU A 48 -0.60 8.50 9.84
N SER A 49 -0.98 8.01 8.66
CA SER A 49 -1.86 8.74 7.74
C SER A 49 -3.25 8.97 8.33
N GLU A 50 -3.82 7.98 9.01
CA GLU A 50 -5.11 8.08 9.71
C GLU A 50 -5.08 9.08 10.86
N ASN A 51 -3.90 9.30 11.45
CA ASN A 51 -3.65 10.33 12.47
C ASN A 51 -3.25 11.69 11.86
N GLY A 52 -3.43 11.87 10.55
CA GLY A 52 -3.21 13.16 9.86
C GLY A 52 -1.75 13.50 9.55
N VAL A 53 -0.83 12.55 9.68
CA VAL A 53 0.59 12.74 9.36
C VAL A 53 0.79 12.62 7.85
N LYS A 54 1.55 13.54 7.24
CA LYS A 54 1.89 13.44 5.82
C LYS A 54 3.03 12.44 5.61
N VAL A 55 2.68 11.21 5.24
CA VAL A 55 3.61 10.10 5.05
C VAL A 55 3.97 9.88 3.58
N LEU A 56 5.26 9.79 3.27
CA LEU A 56 5.76 9.24 2.01
C LEU A 56 6.24 7.80 2.24
N LEU A 57 5.64 6.83 1.57
CA LEU A 57 6.11 5.44 1.57
C LEU A 57 6.93 5.17 0.30
N LEU A 58 8.16 4.68 0.47
CA LEU A 58 9.07 4.31 -0.61
C LEU A 58 9.23 2.79 -0.64
N GLU A 59 9.04 2.17 -1.80
CA GLU A 59 9.25 0.75 -2.03
C GLU A 59 10.20 0.58 -3.23
N ALA A 60 11.15 -0.35 -3.11
CA ALA A 60 12.14 -0.61 -4.16
C ALA A 60 11.55 -1.40 -5.33
N ASN A 61 10.51 -2.20 -5.07
CA ASN A 61 9.83 -3.02 -6.07
C ASN A 61 8.64 -2.28 -6.71
N ASN A 62 8.19 -2.77 -7.87
CA ASN A 62 6.95 -2.31 -8.52
C ASN A 62 5.68 -2.83 -7.83
N TYR A 63 5.82 -3.56 -6.73
CA TYR A 63 4.72 -4.16 -5.97
C TYR A 63 4.97 -3.97 -4.47
N LEU A 64 3.89 -3.83 -3.72
CA LEU A 64 3.92 -3.76 -2.26
C LEU A 64 3.90 -5.18 -1.66
N GLY A 65 4.03 -5.27 -0.34
CA GLY A 65 3.87 -6.50 0.44
C GLY A 65 5.17 -7.12 0.92
N GLY A 66 6.32 -6.78 0.32
CA GLY A 66 7.61 -7.36 0.72
C GLY A 66 7.59 -8.89 0.75
N GLY A 67 8.08 -9.51 1.83
CA GLY A 67 8.06 -10.96 2.00
C GLY A 67 6.69 -11.58 2.33
N PHE A 68 5.61 -10.80 2.34
CA PHE A 68 4.30 -11.22 2.84
C PHE A 68 3.37 -11.83 1.79
N TRP A 69 3.86 -12.00 0.55
CA TRP A 69 3.17 -12.73 -0.52
C TRP A 69 3.08 -14.24 -0.25
N LEU A 70 3.98 -14.76 0.58
CA LEU A 70 4.05 -16.17 0.96
C LEU A 70 4.25 -16.28 2.48
N GLY A 71 3.90 -17.43 3.03
CA GLY A 71 4.24 -17.85 4.38
C GLY A 71 5.58 -18.60 4.42
N GLY A 72 5.69 -19.56 5.35
CA GLY A 72 6.90 -20.36 5.51
C GLY A 72 7.14 -21.29 4.33
N TYR A 73 8.40 -21.41 3.89
CA TYR A 73 8.83 -22.39 2.88
C TYR A 73 8.00 -22.38 1.58
N LEU A 74 7.69 -21.18 1.07
CA LEU A 74 6.87 -20.97 -0.14
C LEU A 74 5.40 -21.42 -0.03
N MET A 75 4.93 -21.79 1.16
CA MET A 75 3.52 -22.11 1.39
C MET A 75 2.69 -20.83 1.44
N ASN A 76 1.44 -20.87 0.98
CA ASN A 76 0.59 -19.68 0.84
C ASN A 76 -0.22 -19.33 2.10
N LYS A 77 0.13 -19.88 3.26
CA LYS A 77 -0.55 -19.64 4.53
C LYS A 77 0.37 -18.86 5.48
N VAL A 78 -0.13 -17.76 6.00
CA VAL A 78 0.50 -16.97 7.06
C VAL A 78 -0.26 -17.17 8.37
N THR A 79 0.43 -17.10 9.49
CA THR A 79 -0.19 -17.22 10.81
C THR A 79 -0.01 -15.92 11.59
N PHE A 80 -1.01 -15.59 12.38
CA PHE A 80 -1.00 -14.43 13.27
C PHE A 80 -1.35 -14.91 14.67
N ARG A 81 -0.72 -14.33 15.68
CA ARG A 81 -1.02 -14.61 17.09
C ARG A 81 -1.88 -13.49 17.67
N PRO A 82 -2.76 -13.79 18.64
CA PRO A 82 -3.44 -12.74 19.38
C PRO A 82 -2.47 -11.73 20.00
N PRO A 83 -2.76 -10.42 19.95
CA PRO A 83 -4.01 -9.79 19.49
C PRO A 83 -4.00 -9.30 18.02
N ALA A 84 -3.10 -9.79 17.17
CA ALA A 84 -2.91 -9.27 15.80
C ALA A 84 -4.11 -9.49 14.86
N GLN A 85 -5.01 -10.44 15.17
CA GLN A 85 -6.24 -10.66 14.39
C GLN A 85 -7.14 -9.42 14.32
N LYS A 86 -7.03 -8.49 15.27
CA LYS A 86 -7.77 -7.22 15.24
C LYS A 86 -7.48 -6.39 13.99
N ILE A 87 -6.24 -6.44 13.49
CA ILE A 87 -5.87 -5.77 12.23
C ILE A 87 -6.56 -6.45 11.04
N LEU A 88 -6.68 -7.78 11.08
CA LEU A 88 -7.40 -8.53 10.04
C LEU A 88 -8.90 -8.21 10.07
N ASP A 89 -9.49 -8.09 11.27
CA ASP A 89 -10.89 -7.67 11.44
C ASP A 89 -11.13 -6.27 10.82
N GLU A 90 -10.25 -5.32 11.12
CA GLU A 90 -10.31 -3.95 10.59
C GLU A 90 -10.22 -3.92 9.06
N LEU A 91 -9.25 -4.66 8.50
CA LEU A 91 -9.04 -4.77 7.06
C LEU A 91 -10.06 -5.69 6.37
N LYS A 92 -10.97 -6.31 7.13
CA LYS A 92 -11.96 -7.29 6.66
C LYS A 92 -11.32 -8.46 5.90
N VAL A 93 -10.15 -8.90 6.36
CA VAL A 93 -9.44 -10.07 5.81
C VAL A 93 -9.98 -11.32 6.49
N PRO A 94 -10.49 -12.31 5.73
CA PRO A 94 -10.98 -13.55 6.32
C PRO A 94 -9.82 -14.35 6.92
N TYR A 95 -10.05 -14.92 8.09
CA TYR A 95 -9.13 -15.85 8.76
C TYR A 95 -9.91 -16.95 9.46
N GLU A 96 -9.23 -18.04 9.78
CA GLU A 96 -9.75 -19.13 10.59
C GLU A 96 -8.92 -19.26 11.86
N SER A 97 -9.56 -19.61 12.97
CA SER A 97 -8.85 -19.94 14.20
C SER A 97 -8.32 -21.37 14.08
N VAL A 98 -7.00 -21.51 14.07
CA VAL A 98 -6.35 -22.83 14.15
C VAL A 98 -5.91 -23.07 15.58
N ALA A 99 -6.20 -24.27 16.11
CA ALA A 99 -5.70 -24.67 17.42
C ALA A 99 -4.17 -24.79 17.34
N GLY A 100 -3.49 -24.07 18.24
CA GLY A 100 -2.07 -24.28 18.55
C GLY A 100 -1.93 -25.10 19.80
#